data_AF-A0A2A4SWR4-F1
#
_entry.id   AF-A0A2A4SWR4-F1
#
_cell.length_a   1.000
_cell.length_b   1.000
_cell.length_c   1.000
_cell.angle_alpha   90.00
_cell.angle_beta   90.00
_cell.angle_gamma   90.00
#
_symmetry.space_group_name_H-M   'P 1'
#
loop_
_entity.id
_entity.type
_entity.pdbx_description
1 polymer ?
#
loop_
_entity_poly.entity_id
_entity_poly.type
_entity_poly.pdbx_seq_one_letter_code
_entity_poly.pdbx_strand_id
1 'polypeptide(L)'
;MELKNMIDDFDYWQKNKTFSILEIAARLHHRAVHIHPFRNGNGRWARMIANIYLKQNGKLPTKWDDTSLSHESSARASYIQALKEADCGDVTKLIALQSVSYEIIER
;
A
#
# COMPACT_ATOMS: atom_id res chain seq x y z
N MET A 1 -10.02 16.60 6.61
CA MET A 1 -9.87 15.93 7.92
C MET A 1 -9.18 14.58 7.76
N GLU A 2 -9.65 13.71 6.86
CA GLU A 2 -9.11 12.36 6.71
C GLU A 2 -7.61 12.22 6.41
N LEU A 3 -7.01 13.10 5.60
CA LEU A 3 -5.55 13.08 5.40
C LEU A 3 -4.78 13.33 6.69
N LYS A 4 -5.29 14.24 7.54
CA LYS A 4 -4.70 14.50 8.85
C LYS A 4 -4.85 13.28 9.75
N ASN A 5 -6.03 12.68 9.80
CA ASN A 5 -6.27 11.45 10.57
C ASN A 5 -5.33 10.32 10.12
N MET A 6 -5.09 10.19 8.81
CA MET A 6 -4.13 9.22 8.26
C MET A 6 -2.71 9.44 8.77
N ILE A 7 -2.28 10.70 8.86
CA ILE A 7 -0.95 11.06 9.38
C ILE A 7 -0.89 10.84 10.90
N ASP A 8 -1.90 11.28 11.65
CA ASP A 8 -1.95 11.11 13.10
C ASP A 8 -1.89 9.62 13.49
N ASP A 9 -2.65 8.76 12.79
CA ASP A 9 -2.63 7.32 13.00
C ASP A 9 -1.28 6.70 12.60
N PHE A 10 -0.67 7.15 11.51
CA PHE A 10 0.67 6.73 11.10
C PHE A 10 1.72 7.04 12.17
N ASP A 11 1.71 8.27 12.70
CA ASP A 11 2.62 8.69 13.77
C ASP A 11 2.42 7.85 15.02
N TYR A 12 1.17 7.54 15.37
CA TYR A 12 0.85 6.63 16.46
C TYR A 12 1.43 5.23 16.21
N TRP A 13 1.24 4.65 15.02
CA TRP A 13 1.75 3.31 14.70
C TRP A 13 3.27 3.24 14.75
N GLN A 14 3.99 4.26 14.25
CA GLN A 14 5.45 4.34 14.34
C GLN A 14 5.91 4.41 15.80
N LYS A 15 5.34 5.33 16.58
CA LYS A 15 5.74 5.57 17.97
C LYS A 15 5.53 4.35 18.85
N ASN A 16 4.41 3.65 18.66
CA ASN A 16 4.02 2.53 19.52
C ASN A 16 4.41 1.17 18.94
N LYS A 17 5.06 1.11 17.78
CA LYS A 17 5.40 -0.14 17.07
C LYS A 17 4.18 -1.06 16.92
N THR A 18 3.02 -0.47 16.65
CA THR A 18 1.72 -1.17 16.67
C THR A 18 1.67 -2.30 15.64
N PHE A 19 2.32 -2.10 14.50
CA PHE A 19 2.28 -3.01 13.36
C PHE A 19 3.67 -3.22 12.77
N SER A 20 3.81 -4.30 11.99
CA SER A 20 5.02 -4.53 11.19
C SER A 20 5.17 -3.49 10.07
N ILE A 21 6.39 -3.31 9.55
CA ILE A 21 6.66 -2.37 8.44
C ILE A 21 5.78 -2.68 7.21
N LEU A 22 5.61 -3.97 6.85
CA LEU A 22 4.76 -4.35 5.71
C LEU A 22 3.29 -4.03 5.98
N GLU A 23 2.81 -4.22 7.21
CA GLU A 23 1.44 -3.88 7.55
C GLU A 23 1.19 -2.36 7.58
N ILE A 24 2.15 -1.57 8.06
CA ILE A 24 2.04 -0.10 8.01
C ILE A 24 1.99 0.36 6.55
N ALA A 25 2.82 -0.20 5.67
CA ALA A 25 2.76 0.07 4.24
C ALA A 25 1.37 -0.31 3.65
N ALA A 26 0.76 -1.42 4.09
CA ALA A 26 -0.56 -1.89 3.63
C ALA A 26 -1.66 -0.92 4.04
N ARG A 27 -1.64 -0.50 5.30
CA ARG A 27 -2.61 0.44 5.85
C ARG A 27 -2.47 1.83 5.22
N LEU A 28 -1.24 2.32 5.01
CA LEU A 28 -1.00 3.59 4.32
C LEU A 28 -1.51 3.55 2.87
N HIS A 29 -1.22 2.47 2.14
CA HIS A 29 -1.73 2.26 0.79
C HIS A 29 -3.26 2.31 0.78
N HIS A 30 -3.90 1.45 1.57
CA HIS A 30 -5.36 1.34 1.61
C HIS A 30 -6.01 2.69 1.92
N ARG A 31 -5.56 3.37 2.98
CA ARG A 31 -6.12 4.68 3.38
C ARG A 31 -5.90 5.75 2.34
N ALA A 32 -4.73 5.81 1.70
CA ALA A 32 -4.49 6.77 0.63
C ALA A 32 -5.43 6.55 -0.57
N VAL A 33 -5.71 5.29 -0.95
CA VAL A 33 -6.70 5.00 -2.00
C VAL A 33 -8.12 5.38 -1.56
N HIS A 34 -8.48 5.05 -0.31
CA HIS A 34 -9.81 5.27 0.25
C HIS A 34 -10.16 6.76 0.36
N ILE A 35 -9.22 7.58 0.82
CA ILE A 35 -9.40 9.04 0.94
C ILE A 35 -9.62 9.71 -0.41
N HIS A 36 -8.97 9.21 -1.47
CA HIS A 36 -9.17 9.62 -2.86
C HIS A 36 -9.10 11.15 -3.12
N PRO A 37 -8.03 11.85 -2.72
CA PRO A 37 -8.01 13.32 -2.73
C PRO A 37 -7.85 13.95 -4.13
N PHE A 38 -7.49 13.17 -5.16
CA PHE A 38 -7.27 13.67 -6.52
C PHE A 38 -8.38 13.23 -7.47
N ARG A 39 -8.58 13.98 -8.56
CA ARG A 39 -9.52 13.59 -9.63
C ARG A 39 -9.13 12.25 -10.31
N ASN A 40 -7.83 11.99 -10.45
CA ASN A 40 -7.27 10.79 -11.05
C ASN A 40 -5.92 10.44 -10.43
N GLY A 41 -5.52 9.17 -10.51
CA GLY A 41 -4.17 8.74 -10.10
C GLY A 41 -4.02 8.33 -8.63
N ASN A 42 -5.10 8.30 -7.85
CA ASN A 42 -5.07 7.92 -6.42
C ASN A 42 -4.42 6.55 -6.17
N GLY A 43 -4.68 5.57 -7.04
CA GLY A 43 -4.04 4.25 -6.95
C GLY A 43 -2.52 4.30 -7.11
N ARG A 44 -2.01 5.10 -8.07
CA ARG A 44 -0.55 5.28 -8.26
C ARG A 44 0.07 6.01 -7.08
N TRP A 45 -0.60 7.07 -6.61
CA TRP A 45 -0.15 7.85 -5.46
C TRP A 45 -0.08 7.00 -4.19
N ALA A 46 -1.09 6.18 -3.91
CA ALA A 46 -1.11 5.30 -2.76
C ALA A 46 -0.01 4.22 -2.79
N ARG A 47 0.21 3.59 -3.95
CA ARG A 47 1.32 2.64 -4.15
C ARG A 47 2.68 3.31 -3.93
N MET A 48 2.83 4.54 -4.42
CA MET A 48 4.04 5.34 -4.24
C MET A 48 4.30 5.65 -2.76
N ILE A 49 3.28 6.07 -2.00
CA ILE A 49 3.40 6.32 -0.55
C ILE A 49 3.91 5.06 0.17
N ALA A 50 3.28 3.91 -0.09
CA ALA A 50 3.69 2.65 0.52
C ALA A 50 5.15 2.29 0.18
N ASN A 51 5.55 2.42 -1.09
CA ASN A 51 6.93 2.15 -1.52
C ASN A 51 7.96 3.11 -0.91
N ILE A 52 7.62 4.40 -0.74
CA ILE A 52 8.48 5.36 -0.05
C ILE A 52 8.69 4.93 1.40
N TYR A 53 7.61 4.58 2.11
CA TYR A 53 7.67 4.13 3.49
C TYR A 53 8.51 2.84 3.64
N LEU A 54 8.30 1.85 2.75
CA LEU A 54 9.11 0.61 2.72
C LEU A 54 10.59 0.93 2.57
N LYS A 55 10.94 1.80 1.60
CA LYS A 55 12.33 2.18 1.32
C LYS A 55 12.98 2.92 2.50
N GLN A 56 12.26 3.82 3.15
CA GLN A 56 12.73 4.54 4.34
C GLN A 56 13.03 3.60 5.53
N ASN A 57 12.42 2.40 5.54
CA ASN A 57 12.60 1.39 6.57
C ASN A 57 13.46 0.20 6.11
N GLY A 58 14.30 0.40 5.08
CA GLY A 58 15.26 -0.60 4.62
C GLY A 58 14.63 -1.83 3.95
N LYS A 59 13.36 -1.74 3.53
CA LYS A 59 12.69 -2.78 2.74
C LYS A 59 12.77 -2.46 1.26
N LEU A 60 12.77 -3.51 0.44
CA LEU A 60 12.62 -3.35 -1.00
C LEU A 60 11.21 -2.80 -1.32
N PRO A 61 11.09 -1.90 -2.31
CA PRO A 61 9.78 -1.45 -2.75
C PRO A 61 9.02 -2.59 -3.41
N THR A 62 7.71 -2.60 -3.23
CA THR A 62 6.82 -3.52 -3.93
C THR A 62 6.89 -3.28 -5.43
N LYS A 63 7.01 -4.37 -6.18
CA LYS A 63 6.92 -4.39 -7.64
C LYS A 63 5.46 -4.44 -8.04
N TRP A 64 4.93 -3.29 -8.44
CA TRP A 64 3.60 -3.18 -8.99
C TRP A 64 3.65 -3.27 -10.52
N ASP A 65 2.88 -4.20 -11.09
CA ASP A 65 2.68 -4.26 -12.54
C ASP A 65 1.67 -3.19 -12.95
N ASP A 66 2.15 -1.97 -13.19
CA ASP A 66 1.30 -0.84 -13.53
C ASP A 66 0.47 -1.06 -14.81
N THR A 67 0.98 -1.84 -15.78
CA THR A 67 0.27 -2.17 -17.02
C THR A 67 -0.91 -3.08 -16.73
N SER A 68 -0.70 -4.17 -15.99
CA SER A 68 -1.80 -5.07 -15.62
C SER A 68 -2.80 -4.39 -14.69
N LEU A 69 -2.35 -3.45 -13.86
CA LEU A 69 -3.23 -2.72 -12.95
C LEU A 69 -4.01 -1.59 -13.63
N SER A 70 -3.62 -1.11 -14.81
CA SER A 70 -4.31 -0.04 -15.54
C SER A 70 -5.49 -0.52 -16.41
N HIS A 71 -5.55 -1.80 -16.75
CA HIS A 71 -6.60 -2.41 -17.56
C HIS A 71 -7.27 -3.58 -16.84
N GLU A 72 -8.39 -4.09 -17.37
CA GLU A 72 -9.01 -5.31 -16.85
C GLU A 72 -8.05 -6.49 -16.99
N SER A 73 -7.68 -7.08 -15.85
CA SER A 73 -6.78 -8.22 -15.76
C SER A 73 -7.08 -9.00 -14.49
N SER A 74 -6.64 -10.25 -14.43
CA SER A 74 -6.71 -11.05 -13.20
C SER A 74 -5.94 -10.39 -12.05
N ALA A 75 -4.78 -9.80 -12.32
CA ALA A 75 -3.98 -9.07 -11.34
C ALA A 75 -4.74 -7.86 -10.76
N ARG A 76 -5.43 -7.09 -11.62
CA ARG A 76 -6.29 -5.98 -11.18
C ARG A 76 -7.47 -6.48 -10.34
N ALA A 77 -8.11 -7.58 -10.74
CA ALA A 77 -9.21 -8.16 -9.97
C ALA A 77 -8.75 -8.59 -8.57
N SER A 78 -7.62 -9.29 -8.46
CA SER A 78 -7.03 -9.68 -7.17
C SER A 78 -6.64 -8.47 -6.31
N TYR A 79 -6.06 -7.44 -6.92
CA TYR A 79 -5.72 -6.19 -6.22
C TYR A 79 -6.96 -5.46 -5.69
N ILE A 80 -8.02 -5.33 -6.50
CA ILE A 80 -9.28 -4.72 -6.07
C ILE A 80 -9.92 -5.55 -4.95
N GLN A 81 -9.88 -6.88 -5.05
CA GLN A 81 -10.39 -7.76 -4.00
C GLN A 81 -9.64 -7.56 -2.67
N ALA A 82 -8.32 -7.42 -2.70
CA ALA A 82 -7.53 -7.13 -1.52
C ALA A 82 -7.89 -5.78 -0.88
N LEU A 83 -8.19 -4.75 -1.68
CA LEU A 83 -8.67 -3.46 -1.17
C LEU A 83 -10.06 -3.57 -0.51
N LYS A 84 -10.98 -4.32 -1.12
CA LYS A 84 -12.32 -4.55 -0.57
C LYS A 84 -12.28 -5.29 0.76
N GLU A 85 -11.37 -6.25 0.92
CA GLU A 85 -11.18 -6.94 2.19
C GLU A 85 -10.57 -6.01 3.25
N ALA A 86 -9.66 -5.13 2.84
CA ALA A 86 -9.10 -4.10 3.70
C ALA A 86 -10.15 -3.06 4.13
N ASP A 87 -11.17 -2.78 3.31
CA ASP A 87 -12.33 -1.95 3.73
C ASP A 87 -13.09 -2.57 4.91
N CYS A 88 -13.07 -3.91 5.04
CA CYS A 88 -13.64 -4.66 6.16
C CYS A 88 -12.64 -4.86 7.33
N GLY A 89 -11.44 -4.29 7.25
CA GLY A 89 -10.39 -4.40 8.26
C GLY A 89 -9.40 -5.55 8.05
N ASP A 90 -9.63 -6.45 7.09
CA ASP A 90 -8.67 -7.53 6.77
C ASP A 90 -7.66 -7.07 5.72
N VAL A 91 -6.48 -6.67 6.21
CA VAL A 91 -5.37 -6.18 5.38
C VAL A 91 -4.44 -7.30 4.89
N THR A 92 -4.71 -8.56 5.22
CA THR A 92 -3.77 -9.69 5.01
C THR A 92 -3.38 -9.85 3.54
N LYS A 93 -4.35 -9.76 2.61
CA LYS A 93 -4.06 -9.86 1.17
C LYS A 93 -3.25 -8.69 0.65
N LEU A 94 -3.49 -7.49 1.19
CA LEU A 94 -2.74 -6.30 0.78
C LEU A 94 -1.30 -6.35 1.30
N ILE A 95 -1.07 -6.88 2.50
CA ILE A 95 0.27 -7.17 3.03
C ILE A 95 1.00 -8.15 2.10
N ALA A 96 0.33 -9.24 1.70
CA ALA A 96 0.92 -10.23 0.80
C ALA A 96 1.34 -9.60 -0.54
N LEU A 97 0.49 -8.76 -1.15
CA LEU A 97 0.84 -8.04 -2.37
C LEU A 97 2.06 -7.14 -2.18
N GLN A 98 2.21 -6.51 -1.01
CA GLN A 98 3.34 -5.61 -0.74
C GLN A 98 4.68 -6.32 -0.53
N SER A 99 4.65 -7.59 -0.13
CA SER A 99 5.87 -8.41 -0.01
C SER A 99 6.49 -8.79 -1.35
N VAL A 100 5.79 -8.61 -2.47
CA VAL A 100 6.32 -8.90 -3.82
C VAL A 100 7.27 -7.79 -4.24
N SER A 101 8.57 -8.00 -4.08
CA SER A 101 9.61 -7.05 -4.48
C SER A 101 10.37 -7.51 -5.72
N TYR A 102 11.15 -6.60 -6.32
CA TYR A 102 12.15 -6.98 -7.32
C TYR A 102 13.14 -7.98 -6.70
N GLU A 103 13.52 -9.02 -7.45
CA GLU A 103 14.66 -9.85 -7.09
C GLU A 103 15.93 -9.00 -7.19
N ILE A 104 16.78 -9.08 -6.15
CA ILE A 104 18.13 -8.55 -6.25
C ILE A 104 18.91 -9.54 -7.12
N ILE A 105 19.16 -9.17 -8.38
CA ILE A 105 20.21 -9.82 -9.14
C ILE A 105 21.53 -9.24 -8.59
N GLU A 106 22.19 -9.96 -7.69
CA GLU A 106 23.57 -9.64 -7.35
C GLU A 106 24.41 -9.74 -8.64
N ARG A 107 25.07 -8.63 -8.99
CA ARG A 107 26.06 -8.57 -10.08
C ARG A 107 27.44 -8.86 -9.54
#